data_AF-A0A6P0TTU8-F1
#
_entry.id   AF-A0A6P0TTU8-F1
#
_cell.length_a   1.000
_cell.length_b   1.000
_cell.length_c   1.000
_cell.angle_alpha   90.00
_cell.angle_beta   90.00
_cell.angle_gamma   90.00
#
_symmetry.space_group_name_H-M   'P 1'
#
loop_
_entity.id
_entity.type
_entity.pdbx_description
1 polymer ?
#
loop_
_entity_poly.entity_id
_entity_poly.type
_entity_poly.pdbx_seq_one_letter_code
_entity_poly.pdbx_strand_id
1 'polypeptide(L)'
;MPFRYVSICEEVYSIGAVHQLSLWNKNILNDLTSCNEAQWSPEDLRWCCNCPKCAFSYALIEAVTDSHFATQVVGKDLFILTKLEDIWKRLFDPNSEKPFECVGEKRETLMALVKCKKQRLKNGEPLGILAEIPDVEFDESLLKISAPQNIPKEHQEKLNSVLTEYF
;
A
#
# COMPACT_ATOMS: atom_id res chain seq x y z
N MET A 1 11.11 -28.23 -22.99
CA MET A 1 11.93 -27.52 -21.98
C MET A 1 10.99 -27.01 -20.90
N PRO A 2 11.19 -27.32 -19.61
CA PRO A 2 10.44 -26.65 -18.56
C PRO A 2 10.88 -25.18 -18.54
N PHE A 3 9.92 -24.26 -18.70
CA PHE A 3 10.17 -22.84 -18.46
C PHE A 3 10.59 -22.68 -17.00
N ARG A 4 11.77 -22.08 -16.76
CA ARG A 4 12.24 -21.75 -15.43
C ARG A 4 11.99 -20.26 -15.21
N TYR A 5 10.87 -19.94 -14.57
CA TYR A 5 10.55 -18.57 -14.19
C TYR A 5 11.47 -18.16 -13.04
N VAL A 6 12.31 -17.14 -13.27
CA VAL A 6 13.18 -16.55 -12.25
C VAL A 6 12.65 -15.14 -12.00
N SER A 7 12.03 -14.93 -10.83
CA SER A 7 11.69 -13.58 -10.38
C SER A 7 12.94 -12.94 -9.78
N ILE A 8 13.42 -11.86 -10.40
CA ILE A 8 14.45 -10.98 -9.83
C ILE A 8 13.87 -10.18 -8.66
N CYS A 9 12.55 -9.99 -8.64
CA CYS A 9 11.85 -9.28 -7.58
C CYS A 9 11.60 -10.22 -6.39
N GLU A 10 12.03 -9.80 -5.21
CA GLU A 10 11.59 -10.39 -3.95
C GLU A 10 10.12 -10.10 -3.66
N GLU A 11 9.51 -10.90 -2.78
CA GLU A 11 8.20 -10.57 -2.23
C GLU A 11 8.33 -9.30 -1.38
N VAL A 12 7.86 -8.18 -1.93
CA VAL A 12 7.79 -6.91 -1.24
C VAL A 12 6.32 -6.59 -0.99
N TYR A 13 5.99 -6.33 0.28
CA TYR A 13 4.68 -5.79 0.63
C TYR A 13 4.53 -4.39 0.03
N SER A 14 3.36 -4.09 -0.51
CA SER A 14 3.03 -2.78 -1.07
C SER A 14 3.27 -1.65 -0.05
N ILE A 15 2.99 -1.87 1.24
CA ILE A 15 3.27 -0.88 2.29
C ILE A 15 4.77 -0.54 2.38
N GLY A 16 5.65 -1.52 2.22
CA GLY A 16 7.10 -1.33 2.20
C GLY A 16 7.53 -0.52 0.98
N ALA A 17 6.96 -0.78 -0.20
CA ALA A 17 7.21 0.01 -1.40
C ALA A 17 6.77 1.47 -1.24
N VAL A 18 5.56 1.72 -0.72
CA VAL A 18 5.06 3.09 -0.47
C VAL A 18 5.91 3.79 0.61
N HIS A 19 6.34 3.06 1.65
CA HIS A 19 7.27 3.59 2.65
C HIS A 19 8.61 4.01 2.04
N GLN A 20 9.21 3.16 1.21
CA GLN A 20 10.50 3.47 0.59
C GLN A 20 10.40 4.67 -0.36
N LEU A 21 9.31 4.76 -1.14
CA LEU A 21 9.04 5.93 -1.98
C LEU A 21 8.86 7.20 -1.15
N SER A 22 8.19 7.11 0.00
CA SER A 22 8.00 8.25 0.89
C SER A 22 9.31 8.75 1.50
N LEU A 23 10.23 7.83 1.81
CA LEU A 23 11.58 8.14 2.28
C LEU A 23 12.47 8.77 1.20
N TRP A 24 12.37 8.32 -0.05
CA TRP A 24 13.15 8.89 -1.15
C TRP A 24 12.67 10.30 -1.51
N ASN A 25 11.37 10.46 -1.71
CA ASN A 25 10.73 11.74 -1.94
C ASN A 25 9.22 11.58 -1.74
N LYS A 26 8.72 12.00 -0.57
CA LYS A 26 7.28 11.96 -0.20
C LYS A 26 6.38 12.52 -1.30
N ASN A 27 6.80 13.53 -2.06
CA ASN A 27 5.97 14.15 -3.08
C ASN A 27 5.70 13.26 -4.30
N ILE A 28 6.51 12.22 -4.56
CA ILE A 28 6.23 11.22 -5.62
C ILE A 28 4.88 10.55 -5.39
N LEU A 29 4.45 10.42 -4.13
CA LEU A 29 3.15 9.84 -3.81
C LEU A 29 1.98 10.66 -4.39
N ASN A 30 2.16 11.97 -4.63
CA ASN A 30 1.14 12.78 -5.32
C ASN A 30 0.96 12.34 -6.77
N ASP A 31 1.96 11.72 -7.40
CA ASP A 31 1.94 11.30 -8.80
C ASP A 31 1.58 9.81 -8.97
N LEU A 32 1.39 9.08 -7.86
CA LEU A 32 0.94 7.68 -7.89
C LEU A 32 -0.58 7.53 -8.06
N THR A 33 -0.98 6.59 -8.91
CA THR A 33 -2.33 6.03 -8.88
C THR A 33 -2.29 4.55 -9.22
N SER A 34 -3.12 3.78 -8.52
CA SER A 34 -3.38 2.36 -8.80
C SER A 34 -4.85 2.12 -9.15
N CYS A 35 -5.64 3.19 -9.32
CA CYS A 35 -7.08 3.09 -9.55
C CYS A 35 -7.39 2.68 -11.00
N ASN A 36 -7.99 1.50 -11.19
CA ASN A 36 -8.43 1.06 -12.52
C ASN A 36 -9.58 1.91 -13.06
N GLU A 37 -10.55 2.26 -12.21
CA GLU A 37 -11.74 3.02 -12.62
C GLU A 37 -11.41 4.43 -13.10
N ALA A 38 -10.38 5.04 -12.50
CA ALA A 38 -9.91 6.38 -12.87
C ALA A 38 -9.47 6.43 -14.35
N GLN A 39 -8.84 5.36 -14.86
CA GLN A 39 -8.39 5.29 -16.25
C GLN A 39 -9.52 5.39 -17.27
N TRP A 40 -10.73 4.92 -16.91
CA TRP A 40 -11.89 4.88 -17.81
C TRP A 40 -12.86 6.04 -17.56
N SER A 41 -12.53 6.92 -16.61
CA SER A 41 -13.36 8.06 -16.26
C SER A 41 -13.33 9.11 -17.39
N PRO A 42 -14.49 9.66 -17.79
CA PRO A 42 -14.53 10.80 -18.71
C PRO A 42 -14.07 12.09 -18.04
N GLU A 43 -14.09 12.14 -16.70
CA GLU A 43 -13.48 13.19 -15.90
C GLU A 43 -12.00 12.84 -15.67
N ASP A 44 -11.10 13.83 -15.74
CA ASP A 44 -9.65 13.68 -15.49
C ASP A 44 -9.37 13.46 -13.98
N LEU A 45 -9.83 12.31 -13.47
CA LEU A 45 -9.72 11.87 -12.09
C LEU A 45 -8.58 10.87 -11.96
N ARG A 46 -7.76 11.02 -10.92
CA ARG A 46 -6.69 10.06 -10.61
C ARG A 46 -7.14 8.93 -9.69
N TRP A 47 -8.19 9.16 -8.90
CA TRP A 47 -8.78 8.19 -7.98
C TRP A 47 -10.31 8.29 -8.02
N CYS A 48 -11.02 7.18 -8.23
CA CYS A 48 -12.49 7.17 -8.23
C CYS A 48 -13.10 7.26 -6.81
N CYS A 49 -12.30 6.99 -5.77
CA CYS A 49 -12.70 6.98 -4.36
C CYS A 49 -13.87 6.04 -4.03
N ASN A 50 -14.10 5.03 -4.87
CA ASN A 50 -15.22 4.09 -4.78
C ASN A 50 -14.80 2.62 -4.89
N CYS A 51 -13.55 2.31 -5.25
CA CYS A 51 -13.10 0.96 -5.52
C CYS A 51 -12.13 0.42 -4.44
N PRO A 52 -11.96 -0.92 -4.35
CA PRO A 52 -11.03 -1.54 -3.41
C PRO A 52 -9.58 -1.08 -3.56
N LYS A 53 -9.13 -0.74 -4.78
CA LYS A 53 -7.77 -0.23 -5.01
C LYS A 53 -7.56 1.16 -4.40
N CYS A 54 -8.56 2.05 -4.51
CA CYS A 54 -8.52 3.35 -3.84
C CYS A 54 -8.43 3.19 -2.33
N ALA A 55 -9.28 2.35 -1.75
CA ALA A 55 -9.29 2.08 -0.31
C ALA A 55 -7.93 1.52 0.15
N PHE A 56 -7.45 0.43 -0.48
CA PHE A 56 -6.17 -0.17 -0.15
C PHE A 56 -5.01 0.84 -0.23
N SER A 57 -4.87 1.56 -1.36
CA SER A 57 -3.79 2.55 -1.52
C SER A 57 -3.89 3.70 -0.52
N TYR A 58 -5.08 4.20 -0.22
CA TYR A 58 -5.28 5.23 0.81
C TYR A 58 -4.76 4.79 2.17
N ALA A 59 -5.08 3.55 2.58
CA ALA A 59 -4.58 3.00 3.85
C ALA A 59 -3.05 2.88 3.88
N LEU A 60 -2.42 2.45 2.77
CA LEU A 60 -0.97 2.38 2.69
C LEU A 60 -0.30 3.76 2.80
N ILE A 61 -0.83 4.74 2.06
CA ILE A 61 -0.29 6.10 2.02
C ILE A 61 -0.41 6.73 3.40
N GLU A 62 -1.60 6.69 4.03
CA GLU A 62 -1.78 7.24 5.38
C GLU A 62 -0.91 6.52 6.41
N ALA A 63 -0.78 5.20 6.34
CA ALA A 63 0.03 4.42 7.27
C ALA A 63 1.50 4.88 7.30
N VAL A 64 2.05 5.31 6.17
CA VAL A 64 3.47 5.75 6.07
C VAL A 64 3.64 7.26 6.01
N THR A 65 2.55 8.02 6.01
CA THR A 65 2.55 9.49 6.01
C THR A 65 1.68 10.04 7.14
N ASP A 66 0.52 10.61 6.81
CA ASP A 66 -0.46 11.20 7.72
C ASP A 66 -1.82 11.36 7.01
N SER A 67 -2.89 11.59 7.77
CA SER A 67 -4.26 11.66 7.26
C SER A 67 -4.43 12.80 6.23
N HIS A 68 -3.76 13.93 6.46
CA HIS A 68 -3.85 15.12 5.61
C HIS A 68 -3.21 14.86 4.26
N PHE A 69 -2.01 14.29 4.24
CA PHE A 69 -1.28 13.97 3.03
C PHE A 69 -1.98 12.86 2.22
N ALA A 70 -2.47 11.81 2.87
CA ALA A 70 -3.25 10.78 2.17
C ALA A 70 -4.52 11.36 1.52
N THR A 71 -5.20 12.27 2.22
CA THR A 71 -6.36 12.99 1.70
C THR A 71 -5.99 13.93 0.55
N GLN A 72 -4.84 14.58 0.59
CA GLN A 72 -4.32 15.39 -0.53
C GLN A 72 -4.07 14.52 -1.77
N VAL A 73 -3.43 13.35 -1.60
CA VAL A 73 -3.09 12.45 -2.72
C VAL A 73 -4.33 11.85 -3.38
N VAL A 74 -5.29 11.38 -2.57
CA VAL A 74 -6.46 10.64 -3.05
C VAL A 74 -7.66 11.58 -3.30
N GLY A 75 -7.67 12.75 -2.68
CA GLY A 75 -8.67 13.81 -2.80
C GLY A 75 -9.77 13.77 -1.72
N LYS A 76 -9.92 12.67 -0.97
CA LYS A 76 -10.92 12.51 0.09
C LYS A 76 -10.40 11.61 1.20
N ASP A 77 -10.89 11.83 2.41
CA ASP A 77 -10.72 10.87 3.51
C ASP A 77 -11.63 9.66 3.28
N LEU A 78 -11.05 8.51 2.96
CA LEU A 78 -11.81 7.31 2.62
C LEU A 78 -12.30 6.53 3.85
N PHE A 79 -11.76 6.80 5.04
CA PHE A 79 -12.18 6.10 6.26
C PHE A 79 -13.53 6.59 6.79
N ILE A 80 -13.93 7.82 6.44
CA ILE A 80 -15.22 8.41 6.82
C ILE A 80 -16.34 8.18 5.79
N LEU A 81 -16.03 7.55 4.65
CA LEU A 81 -17.03 7.29 3.61
C LEU A 81 -17.81 6.01 3.92
N THR A 82 -19.05 6.15 4.40
CA THR A 82 -19.94 5.03 4.74
C THR A 82 -20.13 4.03 3.58
N LYS A 83 -20.17 4.52 2.34
CA LYS A 83 -20.25 3.67 1.13
C LYS A 83 -19.06 2.71 0.93
N LEU A 84 -17.94 2.92 1.63
CA LEU A 84 -16.75 2.07 1.55
C LEU A 84 -16.66 1.07 2.71
N GLU A 85 -17.58 1.09 3.69
CA GLU A 85 -17.51 0.21 4.87
C GLU A 85 -17.44 -1.27 4.50
N ASP A 86 -18.28 -1.72 3.56
CA ASP A 86 -18.26 -3.11 3.08
C ASP A 86 -16.96 -3.44 2.33
N ILE A 87 -16.38 -2.48 1.60
CA ILE A 87 -15.09 -2.65 0.94
C ILE A 87 -13.99 -2.82 1.99
N TRP A 88 -13.98 -2.00 3.04
CA TRP A 88 -13.01 -2.10 4.12
C TRP A 88 -13.07 -3.45 4.83
N LYS A 89 -14.27 -3.89 5.22
CA LYS A 89 -14.47 -5.20 5.86
C LYS A 89 -13.89 -6.32 4.99
N ARG A 90 -14.19 -6.33 3.69
CA ARG A 90 -13.65 -7.31 2.75
C ARG A 90 -12.13 -7.25 2.59
N LEU A 91 -11.51 -6.09 2.82
CA LEU A 91 -10.07 -5.89 2.70
C LEU A 91 -9.27 -6.36 3.93
N PHE A 92 -9.84 -6.36 5.15
CA PHE A 92 -9.10 -6.75 6.35
C PHE A 92 -9.67 -7.98 7.09
N ASP A 93 -10.96 -8.27 6.99
CA ASP A 93 -11.58 -9.40 7.72
C ASP A 93 -11.18 -10.74 7.07
N PRO A 94 -10.49 -11.65 7.80
CA PRO A 94 -10.10 -12.95 7.27
C PRO A 94 -11.28 -13.80 6.77
N ASN A 95 -12.48 -13.62 7.33
CA ASN A 95 -13.66 -14.42 7.01
C ASN A 95 -14.48 -13.88 5.82
N SER A 96 -14.26 -12.63 5.42
CA SER A 96 -14.98 -12.00 4.31
C SER A 96 -14.40 -12.36 2.93
N GLU A 97 -15.18 -12.31 1.85
CA GLU A 97 -14.65 -12.55 0.51
C GLU A 97 -13.79 -11.38 0.01
N LYS A 98 -12.52 -11.63 -0.32
CA LYS A 98 -11.57 -10.62 -0.82
C LYS A 98 -12.05 -10.07 -2.18
N PRO A 99 -11.99 -8.76 -2.43
CA PRO A 99 -12.32 -8.22 -3.75
C PRO A 99 -11.34 -8.71 -4.82
N PHE A 100 -11.87 -9.21 -5.94
CA PHE A 100 -11.05 -9.78 -7.03
C PHE A 100 -10.01 -8.80 -7.58
N GLU A 101 -10.34 -7.52 -7.65
CA GLU A 101 -9.48 -6.49 -8.21
C GLU A 101 -8.33 -6.05 -7.28
N CYS A 102 -8.39 -6.38 -5.99
CA CYS A 102 -7.37 -5.99 -5.03
C CYS A 102 -6.30 -7.07 -4.91
N VAL A 103 -5.06 -6.71 -5.23
CA VAL A 103 -3.90 -7.60 -5.10
C VAL A 103 -3.30 -7.62 -3.68
N GLY A 104 -3.60 -6.61 -2.85
CA GLY A 104 -3.04 -6.49 -1.50
C GLY A 104 -3.52 -7.58 -0.55
N GLU A 105 -2.66 -8.05 0.34
CA GLU A 105 -3.03 -9.10 1.29
C GLU A 105 -3.87 -8.57 2.45
N LYS A 106 -4.78 -9.41 2.99
CA LYS A 106 -5.65 -8.98 4.09
C LYS A 106 -4.85 -8.61 5.34
N ARG A 107 -3.81 -9.41 5.64
CA ARG A 107 -2.88 -9.14 6.74
C ARG A 107 -2.18 -7.79 6.56
N GLU A 108 -1.69 -7.52 5.35
CA GLU A 108 -1.05 -6.24 5.02
C GLU A 108 -2.00 -5.07 5.21
N THR A 109 -3.23 -5.19 4.66
CA THR A 109 -4.25 -4.16 4.79
C THR A 109 -4.60 -3.91 6.25
N LEU A 110 -4.81 -4.97 7.04
CA LEU A 110 -5.05 -4.86 8.47
C LEU A 110 -3.92 -4.11 9.19
N MET A 111 -2.65 -4.44 8.90
CA MET A 111 -1.51 -3.76 9.51
C MET A 111 -1.43 -2.28 9.12
N ALA A 112 -1.72 -1.94 7.87
CA ALA A 112 -1.82 -0.54 7.45
C ALA A 112 -2.91 0.21 8.25
N LEU A 113 -4.10 -0.40 8.39
CA LEU A 113 -5.23 0.18 9.13
C LEU A 113 -4.91 0.33 10.63
N VAL A 114 -4.24 -0.64 11.26
CA VAL A 114 -3.75 -0.55 12.65
C VAL A 114 -2.83 0.65 12.83
N LYS A 115 -1.89 0.85 11.91
CA LYS A 115 -0.97 2.00 11.95
C LYS A 115 -1.71 3.32 11.75
N CYS A 116 -2.70 3.39 10.85
CA CYS A 116 -3.56 4.56 10.69
C CYS A 116 -4.35 4.87 11.97
N LYS A 117 -5.02 3.86 12.57
CA LYS A 117 -5.77 4.00 13.83
C LYS A 117 -4.91 4.58 14.95
N LYS A 118 -3.70 4.03 15.16
CA LYS A 118 -2.76 4.51 16.19
C LYS A 118 -2.38 5.99 15.95
N GLN A 119 -2.12 6.38 14.70
CA GLN A 119 -1.78 7.75 14.35
C GLN A 119 -2.95 8.72 14.61
N ARG A 120 -4.14 8.38 14.12
CA ARG A 120 -5.34 9.20 14.29
C ARG A 120 -5.73 9.37 15.76
N LEU A 121 -5.66 8.31 16.56
CA LEU A 121 -5.88 8.38 18.00
C LEU A 121 -4.91 9.35 18.69
N LYS A 122 -3.62 9.32 18.32
CA LYS A 122 -2.60 10.22 18.87
C LYS A 122 -2.87 11.69 18.50
N ASN A 123 -3.40 11.92 17.29
CA ASN A 123 -3.63 13.27 16.76
C ASN A 123 -5.05 13.82 17.05
N GLY A 124 -5.95 13.01 17.62
CA GLY A 124 -7.34 13.39 17.86
C GLY A 124 -8.17 13.49 16.57
N GLU A 125 -7.83 12.71 15.54
CA GLU A 125 -8.48 12.75 14.23
C GLU A 125 -9.68 11.77 14.16
N PRO A 126 -10.69 12.04 13.32
CA PRO A 126 -11.83 11.14 13.15
C PRO A 126 -11.40 9.74 12.70
N LEU A 127 -11.92 8.70 13.33
CA LEU A 127 -11.54 7.32 13.01
C LEU A 127 -12.34 6.71 11.86
N GLY A 128 -13.64 7.03 11.75
CA GLY A 128 -14.53 6.35 10.81
C GLY A 128 -14.44 4.82 10.98
N ILE A 129 -14.24 4.09 9.89
CA ILE A 129 -14.08 2.62 9.90
C ILE A 129 -12.89 2.13 10.76
N LEU A 130 -11.88 2.97 11.00
CA LEU A 130 -10.73 2.60 11.84
C LEU A 130 -11.13 2.27 13.29
N ALA A 131 -12.31 2.72 13.74
CA ALA A 131 -12.84 2.35 15.04
C ALA A 131 -13.13 0.84 15.17
N GLU A 132 -13.43 0.15 14.07
CA GLU A 132 -13.69 -1.30 14.03
C GLU A 132 -12.39 -2.15 14.03
N ILE A 133 -11.24 -1.52 13.80
CA ILE A 133 -9.97 -2.23 13.64
C ILE A 133 -9.45 -2.68 15.00
N PRO A 134 -9.04 -3.96 15.16
CA PRO A 134 -8.58 -4.48 16.43
C PRO A 134 -7.29 -3.80 16.91
N ASP A 135 -7.15 -3.69 18.23
CA ASP A 135 -5.94 -3.15 18.85
C ASP A 135 -4.84 -4.21 18.90
N VAL A 136 -4.07 -4.26 17.82
CA VAL A 136 -2.89 -5.13 17.70
C VAL A 136 -1.65 -4.28 17.42
N GLU A 137 -0.47 -4.85 17.67
CA GLU A 137 0.79 -4.19 17.32
C GLU A 137 1.04 -4.24 15.81
N PHE A 138 1.61 -3.15 15.30
CA PHE A 138 2.02 -3.09 13.90
C PHE A 138 3.30 -3.90 13.69
N ASP A 139 3.34 -4.71 12.63
CA ASP A 139 4.51 -5.47 12.26
C ASP A 139 5.48 -4.62 11.42
N GLU A 140 6.50 -4.05 12.08
CA GLU A 140 7.54 -3.22 11.47
C GLU A 140 8.35 -3.94 10.37
N SER A 141 8.32 -5.28 10.31
CA SER A 141 8.98 -6.01 9.22
C SER A 141 8.33 -5.74 7.86
N LEU A 142 7.06 -5.36 7.82
CA LEU A 142 6.34 -5.04 6.57
C LEU A 142 6.87 -3.78 5.87
N LEU A 143 7.57 -2.90 6.59
CA LEU A 143 8.17 -1.70 6.01
C LEU A 143 9.54 -1.96 5.38
N LYS A 144 10.14 -3.14 5.62
CA LYS A 144 11.48 -3.46 5.14
C LYS A 144 11.43 -4.02 3.73
N ILE A 145 12.26 -3.46 2.85
CA ILE A 145 12.55 -4.03 1.53
C ILE A 145 13.92 -4.71 1.62
N SER A 146 13.94 -6.02 1.42
CA SER A 146 15.17 -6.80 1.39
C SER A 146 15.77 -6.80 -0.02
N ALA A 147 17.08 -7.02 -0.10
CA ALA A 147 17.76 -7.19 -1.38
C ALA A 147 17.40 -8.56 -1.96
N PRO A 148 17.08 -8.66 -3.26
CA PRO A 148 16.61 -9.90 -3.87
C PRO A 148 17.61 -11.05 -3.72
N GLN A 149 17.20 -12.11 -3.03
CA GLN A 149 18.00 -13.31 -2.77
C GLN A 149 17.91 -14.36 -3.89
N ASN A 150 16.90 -14.24 -4.77
CA ASN A 150 16.61 -15.24 -5.81
C ASN A 150 17.33 -14.96 -7.15
N ILE A 151 18.34 -14.08 -7.16
CA ILE A 151 19.10 -13.77 -8.37
C ILE A 151 20.12 -14.90 -8.63
N PRO A 152 20.09 -15.56 -9.81
CA PRO A 152 21.13 -16.51 -10.19
C PRO A 152 22.54 -15.89 -10.11
N LYS A 153 23.53 -16.65 -9.65
CA LYS A 153 24.90 -16.15 -9.40
C LYS A 153 25.49 -15.35 -10.57
N GLU A 154 25.30 -15.85 -11.80
CA GLU A 154 25.78 -15.20 -13.03
C GLU A 154 25.18 -13.79 -13.24
N HIS A 155 23.94 -13.56 -12.80
CA HIS A 155 23.29 -12.26 -12.87
C HIS A 155 23.66 -11.38 -11.66
N GLN A 156 23.88 -11.97 -10.49
CA GLN A 156 24.33 -11.26 -9.29
C GLN A 156 25.70 -10.61 -9.51
N GLU A 157 26.64 -11.32 -10.12
CA GLU A 157 27.99 -10.80 -10.43
C GLU A 157 27.92 -9.58 -11.37
N LYS A 158 27.08 -9.65 -12.40
CA LYS A 158 26.86 -8.54 -13.34
C LYS A 158 26.13 -7.37 -12.72
N LEU A 159 25.19 -7.61 -11.80
CA LEU A 159 24.52 -6.54 -11.05
C LEU A 159 25.52 -5.83 -10.13
N ASN A 160 26.30 -6.60 -9.37
CA ASN A 160 27.29 -6.07 -8.45
C ASN A 160 28.34 -5.22 -9.15
N SER A 161 28.82 -5.63 -10.35
CA SER A 161 29.81 -4.86 -11.09
C SER A 161 29.34 -3.44 -11.42
N VAL A 162 28.05 -3.28 -11.77
CA VAL A 162 27.46 -1.96 -12.07
C VAL A 162 27.23 -1.14 -10.80
N LEU A 163 26.83 -1.77 -9.69
CA LEU A 163 26.60 -1.07 -8.42
C LEU A 163 27.89 -0.46 -7.85
N THR A 164 29.04 -1.12 -8.01
CA THR A 164 30.35 -0.62 -7.58
C THR A 164 30.89 0.56 -8.40
N GLU A 165 30.39 0.83 -9.61
CA GLU A 165 30.84 1.97 -10.43
C GLU A 165 30.25 3.31 -9.98
N TYR A 166 29.26 3.29 -9.08
CA TYR A 166 28.56 4.49 -8.58
C TYR A 166 28.80 4.80 -7.10
N PHE A 167 29.78 4.13 -6.45
CA PHE A 167 30.23 4.41 -5.08
C PHE A 167 31.71 4.76 -5.01
#